data_AF-A0A2H9Q1S9-F1
#
_entry.id   AF-A0A2H9Q1S9-F1
#
_cell.length_a   1.000
_cell.length_b   1.000
_cell.length_c   1.000
_cell.angle_alpha   90.00
_cell.angle_beta   90.00
_cell.angle_gamma   90.00
#
_symmetry.space_group_name_H-M   'P 1'
#
loop_
_entity.id
_entity.type
_entity.pdbx_description
1 polymer ?
#
loop_
_entity_poly.entity_id
_entity_poly.type
_entity_poly.pdbx_seq_one_letter_code
_entity_poly.pdbx_strand_id
1 'polypeptide(L)'
;MIPLILMLLDLIGLTALTLVQFNIGVAFQLVLMSSIYLIGKGFIFRDVMSIIDLLCGVYLLIAFLLGISSFIYWIILAWFLYKLFFVALFSAIKF
;
A
#
# COMPACT_ATOMS: atom_id res chain seq x y z
N MET A 1 8.47 -14.55 -10.01
CA MET A 1 7.10 -14.87 -9.55
C MET A 1 6.77 -14.17 -8.22
N ILE A 2 7.53 -14.38 -7.15
CA ILE A 2 7.28 -13.73 -5.83
C ILE A 2 7.20 -12.18 -5.89
N PRO A 3 8.09 -11.46 -6.61
CA PRO A 3 8.02 -9.99 -6.65
C PRO A 3 6.73 -9.45 -7.29
N LEU A 4 6.18 -10.19 -8.26
CA LEU A 4 4.98 -9.80 -8.99
C LEU A 4 3.72 -10.01 -8.14
N ILE A 5 3.69 -11.07 -7.33
CA ILE A 5 2.63 -11.30 -6.33
C ILE A 5 2.65 -10.18 -5.29
N LEU A 6 3.82 -9.80 -4.78
CA LEU A 6 3.95 -8.68 -3.85
C LEU A 6 3.52 -7.35 -4.50
N MET A 7 3.83 -7.14 -5.77
CA MET A 7 3.37 -5.97 -6.52
C MET A 7 1.84 -5.90 -6.62
N LEU A 8 1.17 -7.02 -6.90
CA LEU A 8 -0.28 -7.08 -6.96
C LEU A 8 -0.91 -6.79 -5.59
N LEU A 9 -0.32 -7.32 -4.51
CA LEU A 9 -0.77 -7.03 -3.15
C LEU A 9 -0.55 -5.56 -2.76
N ASP A 10 0.57 -4.95 -3.17
CA ASP A 10 0.81 -3.51 -3.03
C ASP A 10 -0.23 -2.69 -3.81
N LEU A 11 -0.63 -3.15 -4.99
CA LEU A 11 -1.66 -2.51 -5.81
C LEU A 11 -3.05 -2.59 -5.16
N ILE A 12 -3.37 -3.71 -4.50
CA ILE A 12 -4.59 -3.84 -3.68
C ILE A 12 -4.54 -2.89 -2.47
N GLY A 13 -3.38 -2.76 -1.83
CA GLY A 13 -3.20 -1.79 -0.75
C GLY A 13 -3.41 -0.35 -1.22
N LEU A 14 -2.89 0.00 -2.39
CA LEU A 14 -3.09 1.31 -3.01
C LEU A 14 -4.56 1.56 -3.35
N THR A 15 -5.26 0.59 -3.94
CA THR A 15 -6.69 0.75 -4.26
C THR A 15 -7.52 0.93 -2.99
N ALA A 16 -7.28 0.13 -1.95
CA ALA A 16 -7.93 0.31 -0.66
C ALA A 16 -7.69 1.72 -0.10
N LEU A 17 -6.44 2.20 -0.13
CA LEU A 17 -6.06 3.54 0.35
C LEU A 17 -6.77 4.65 -0.45
N THR A 18 -6.83 4.53 -1.77
CA THR A 18 -7.53 5.51 -2.64
C THR A 18 -9.03 5.55 -2.38
N LEU A 19 -9.68 4.39 -2.22
CA LEU A 19 -11.11 4.35 -1.95
C LEU A 19 -11.44 4.97 -0.58
N VAL A 20 -10.61 4.71 0.44
CA VAL A 20 -10.73 5.33 1.78
C VAL A 20 -10.55 6.85 1.69
N GLN A 21 -9.56 7.33 0.95
CA GLN A 21 -9.31 8.77 0.79
C GLN A 21 -10.50 9.52 0.20
N PHE A 22 -11.18 8.93 -0.79
CA PHE A 22 -12.33 9.54 -1.46
C PHE A 22 -13.68 9.21 -0.80
N ASN A 23 -13.67 8.57 0.37
CA ASN A 23 -14.89 8.10 1.05
C ASN A 23 -15.82 7.28 0.14
N ILE A 24 -15.26 6.56 -0.83
CA ILE A 24 -16.02 5.63 -1.67
C ILE A 24 -16.23 4.38 -0.83
N GLY A 25 -17.46 3.84 -0.77
CA GLY A 25 -17.81 2.73 0.12
C GLY A 25 -16.81 1.57 0.04
N VAL A 26 -15.97 1.41 1.06
CA VAL A 26 -14.97 0.34 1.16
C VAL A 26 -15.41 -0.70 2.16
N ALA A 27 -15.34 -1.97 1.77
CA ALA A 27 -15.53 -3.07 2.70
C ALA A 27 -14.45 -3.06 3.78
N PHE A 28 -14.85 -3.11 5.04
CA PHE A 28 -13.93 -3.18 6.19
C PHE A 28 -12.89 -4.30 6.06
N GLN A 29 -13.29 -5.46 5.52
CA GLN A 29 -12.38 -6.59 5.29
C GLN A 29 -11.22 -6.23 4.35
N LEU A 30 -11.48 -5.47 3.28
CA LEU A 30 -10.45 -5.06 2.32
C LEU A 30 -9.41 -4.15 2.99
N VAL A 31 -9.88 -3.18 3.77
CA VAL A 31 -9.04 -2.26 4.55
C VAL A 31 -8.18 -3.04 5.54
N LEU A 32 -8.80 -3.93 6.31
CA LEU A 32 -8.12 -4.70 7.35
C LEU A 32 -7.06 -5.63 6.75
N MET A 33 -7.39 -6.36 5.68
CA MET A 33 -6.43 -7.24 5.00
C MET A 33 -5.26 -6.45 4.38
N SER A 34 -5.55 -5.30 3.78
CA SER A 34 -4.52 -4.43 3.20
C SER A 34 -3.59 -3.84 4.26
N SER A 35 -4.14 -3.36 5.38
CA SER A 35 -3.34 -2.88 6.52
C SER A 35 -2.48 -3.99 7.11
N ILE A 36 -3.04 -5.18 7.36
CA ILE A 36 -2.29 -6.33 7.91
C ILE A 36 -1.16 -6.72 6.97
N TYR A 37 -1.41 -6.77 5.65
CA TYR A 37 -0.39 -7.04 4.66
C TYR A 37 0.77 -6.03 4.72
N LEU A 38 0.46 -4.73 4.66
CA LEU A 38 1.45 -3.66 4.66
C LEU A 38 2.26 -3.61 5.96
N ILE A 39 1.59 -3.76 7.11
CA ILE A 39 2.24 -3.82 8.41
C ILE A 39 3.12 -5.07 8.50
N GLY A 40 2.57 -6.24 8.14
CA GLY A 40 3.28 -7.52 8.18
C GLY A 40 4.53 -7.51 7.31
N LYS A 41 4.48 -6.84 6.15
CA LYS A 41 5.63 -6.68 5.25
C LYS A 41 6.78 -5.93 5.93
N GLY A 42 6.50 -4.85 6.67
CA GLY A 42 7.51 -4.15 7.45
C GLY A 42 8.16 -5.02 8.53
N PHE A 43 7.37 -5.86 9.21
CA PHE A 43 7.88 -6.78 10.23
C PHE A 43 8.74 -7.91 9.67
N ILE A 44 8.39 -8.45 8.50
CA ILE A 44 9.06 -9.60 7.88
C ILE A 44 10.37 -9.18 7.22
N PHE A 45 10.34 -8.16 6.35
CA PHE A 45 11.49 -7.80 5.52
C PHE A 45 12.44 -6.81 6.23
N ARG A 46 11.91 -5.91 7.07
CA ARG A 46 12.67 -4.91 7.84
C ARG A 46 13.58 -3.97 7.04
N ASP A 47 13.52 -4.01 5.71
CA ASP A 47 14.21 -3.05 4.84
C ASP A 47 13.51 -1.69 4.86
N VAL A 48 14.23 -0.62 4.50
CA VAL A 48 13.71 0.77 4.43
C VAL A 48 12.41 0.83 3.63
N MET A 49 12.36 0.15 2.47
CA MET A 49 11.16 0.10 1.64
C MET A 49 9.96 -0.53 2.34
N SER A 50 10.18 -1.52 3.18
CA SER A 50 9.13 -2.26 3.89
C SER A 50 8.70 -1.56 5.16
N ILE A 51 9.59 -0.79 5.81
CA ILE A 51 9.25 0.07 6.94
C ILE A 51 8.31 1.20 6.50
N ILE A 52 8.55 1.79 5.33
CA ILE A 52 7.67 2.82 4.78
C ILE A 52 6.28 2.22 4.47
N ASP A 53 6.23 1.00 3.92
CA ASP A 53 4.96 0.30 3.70
C ASP A 53 4.19 0.08 5.01
N LEU A 54 4.88 -0.26 6.10
CA LEU A 54 4.25 -0.38 7.43
C LEU A 54 3.60 0.92 7.88
N LEU A 55 4.29 2.07 7.71
CA LEU A 55 3.71 3.37 8.01
C LEU A 55 2.46 3.65 7.16
N CYS A 56 2.47 3.25 5.88
CA CYS A 56 1.31 3.36 5.01
C CYS A 56 0.14 2.48 5.50
N GLY A 57 0.43 1.26 5.96
CA GLY A 57 -0.58 0.34 6.50
C GLY A 57 -1.22 0.85 7.80
N VAL A 58 -0.43 1.47 8.67
CA VAL A 58 -0.92 2.15 9.88
C VAL A 58 -1.77 3.37 9.51
N TYR A 59 -1.30 4.20 8.58
CA TYR A 59 -2.07 5.34 8.08
C TYR A 59 -3.42 4.91 7.49
N LEU A 60 -3.45 3.86 6.66
CA LEU A 60 -4.67 3.33 6.06
C LEU A 60 -5.72 2.95 7.11
N LEU A 61 -5.27 2.30 8.20
CA LEU A 61 -6.14 1.88 9.29
C LEU A 61 -6.70 3.08 10.06
N ILE A 62 -5.86 4.08 10.35
CA ILE A 62 -6.27 5.32 11.03
C ILE A 62 -7.22 6.14 10.15
N ALA A 63 -6.88 6.31 8.88
CA ALA A 63 -7.68 7.06 7.91
C ALA A 63 -9.08 6.45 7.75
N PHE A 64 -9.18 5.12 7.73
CA PHE A 64 -10.46 4.43 7.69
C PHE A 64 -11.29 4.62 8.96
N LEU A 65 -10.68 4.44 10.15
CA LEU A 65 -11.41 4.53 11.43
C LEU A 65 -11.88 5.95 11.75
N LEU A 66 -11.10 6.96 11.38
CA LEU A 66 -11.38 8.36 11.69
C LEU A 66 -11.98 9.13 10.51
N GLY A 67 -12.12 8.50 9.33
CA GLY A 67 -12.59 9.16 8.11
C GLY A 67 -11.70 10.31 7.67
N ILE A 68 -10.40 10.26 7.98
CA ILE A 68 -9.48 11.38 7.75
C ILE A 68 -8.97 11.33 6.31
N SER A 69 -9.34 12.34 5.53
CA SER A 69 -8.68 12.69 4.27
C SER A 69 -7.58 13.71 4.58
N SER A 70 -6.32 13.34 4.37
CA SER A 70 -5.16 14.21 4.65
C SER A 70 -4.25 14.35 3.44
N PHE A 71 -3.49 15.45 3.39
CA PHE A 71 -2.44 15.66 2.39
C PHE A 71 -1.41 14.51 2.36
N ILE A 72 -1.23 13.82 3.49
CA ILE A 72 -0.34 12.66 3.64
C ILE A 72 -0.65 11.57 2.60
N TYR A 73 -1.92 11.41 2.19
CA TYR A 73 -2.32 10.51 1.12
C TYR A 73 -1.50 10.69 -0.16
N TRP A 74 -1.25 11.93 -0.59
CA TRP A 74 -0.55 12.20 -1.85
C TRP A 74 0.92 11.76 -1.80
N ILE A 75 1.54 11.85 -0.62
CA ILE A 75 2.91 11.36 -0.39
C ILE A 75 2.93 9.83 -0.48
N ILE A 76 1.94 9.16 0.14
CA ILE A 76 1.82 7.70 0.09
C ILE A 76 1.54 7.22 -1.34
N LEU A 77 0.67 7.91 -2.07
CA LEU A 77 0.37 7.59 -3.46
C LEU A 77 1.62 7.71 -4.35
N ALA A 78 2.40 8.78 -4.20
CA ALA A 78 3.66 8.94 -4.92
C ALA A 78 4.65 7.80 -4.60
N TRP A 79 4.71 7.36 -3.33
CA TRP A 79 5.54 6.25 -2.89
C TRP A 79 5.15 4.92 -3.57
N PHE A 80 3.85 4.58 -3.59
CA PHE A 80 3.38 3.36 -4.26
C PHE A 80 3.61 3.41 -5.77
N LEU A 81 3.35 4.55 -6.42
CA LEU A 81 3.59 4.70 -7.86
C LEU A 81 5.07 4.55 -8.21
N TYR A 82 5.96 5.16 -7.42
CA TYR A 82 7.41 4.95 -7.53
C TYR A 82 7.75 3.46 -7.46
N LYS A 83 7.24 2.75 -6.44
CA LYS A 83 7.52 1.32 -6.25
C LYS A 83 7.01 0.45 -7.41
N LEU A 84 5.78 0.66 -7.84
CA LEU A 84 5.16 -0.05 -8.95
C LEU A 84 5.96 0.16 -10.25
N PHE A 85 6.38 1.40 -10.52
CA PHE A 85 7.20 1.72 -11.69
C PHE A 85 8.51 0.94 -11.70
N PHE A 86 9.24 0.92 -10.58
CA PHE A 86 10.51 0.18 -10.48
C PHE A 86 10.32 -1.32 -10.62
N VAL A 87 9.30 -1.91 -10.00
CA VAL A 87 9.04 -3.35 -10.11
C VAL A 87 8.64 -3.73 -11.53
N ALA A 88 7.79 -2.93 -12.19
CA ALA A 88 7.40 -3.14 -13.58
C ALA A 88 8.60 -3.04 -14.53
N LEU A 89 9.45 -2.01 -14.37
CA LEU A 89 10.66 -1.81 -15.17
C LEU A 89 11.63 -2.98 -15.02
N PHE A 90 11.92 -3.41 -13.79
CA PHE A 90 12.81 -4.55 -13.54
C PHE A 90 12.22 -5.88 -14.04
N SER A 91 10.90 -6.04 -14.03
CA SER A 91 10.25 -7.22 -14.57
C SER A 91 10.29 -7.23 -16.11
N ALA A 92 10.19 -6.07 -16.75
CA ALA A 92 10.23 -5.94 -18.21
C ALA A 92 11.63 -6.20 -18.80
N ILE A 93 12.70 -5.82 -18.08
CA ILE A 93 14.08 -6.03 -18.51
C ILE A 93 14.53 -7.50 -18.38
N LYS A 94 13.86 -8.30 -17.55
CA LYS A 94 14.19 -9.72 -17.31
C LYS A 94 13.52 -10.69 -18.28
N PHE A 95 12.66 -10.20 -19.17
CA PHE A 95 12.09 -10.95 -20.30
C PHE A 95 12.81 -10.57 -21.59
#